data_AF-A0A833UEW8-F1
#
_entry.id   AF-A0A833UEW8-F1
#
_cell.length_a   1.000
_cell.length_b   1.000
_cell.length_c   1.000
_cell.angle_alpha   90.00
_cell.angle_beta   90.00
_cell.angle_gamma   90.00
#
_symmetry.space_group_name_H-M   'P 1'
#
loop_
_entity.id
_entity.type
_entity.pdbx_description
1 polymer ?
#
loop_
_entity_poly.entity_id
_entity_poly.type
_entity_poly.pdbx_seq_one_letter_code
_entity_poly.pdbx_strand_id
1 'polypeptide(L)'
;MASRRAPIALFFFLYLIVSSQSLDFKPHKEKHKIDGPIKTLVVLVMENRSFDHVLGWLKSTRPEIDGLTGEESNRILVSDPDSPEVFVSDDALFVDSDPGHSFQAIREQIFGSDDSSKPPLMNGFVQQAENMSESMPRTVMSGFKPAVLPVYTELANEFAVFDRWFASVPASTQPNRFYVHSATSHGAMSNVRKDLVHGFPQRTIFDSLDENGLTFGIYYQNIPATLFFKSLRKLKHATNFHSYSLKFKLDAKLGKLPNYVVLEQRYFDVDLMPANDDHPSHDVAIGQRFVKEVYETLRQTQEDEAHPGRRSSPRPKLTQAETHPRRRRSPRPKLTHAEDNASLRS
;
A
#
# COMPACT_ATOMS: atom_id res chain seq x y z
N MET A 1 -45.89 -8.63 49.69
CA MET A 1 -46.09 -9.26 48.37
C MET A 1 -45.32 -8.46 47.32
N ALA A 2 -44.18 -8.95 46.85
CA ALA A 2 -43.49 -8.41 45.68
C ALA A 2 -43.11 -9.58 44.79
N SER A 3 -43.67 -9.57 43.58
CA SER A 3 -43.75 -10.70 42.67
C SER A 3 -42.42 -11.00 41.98
N ARG A 4 -42.03 -12.28 41.98
CA ARG A 4 -40.97 -12.88 41.16
C ARG A 4 -41.33 -12.74 39.67
N ARG A 5 -40.88 -11.67 39.00
CA ARG A 5 -41.02 -11.49 37.54
C ARG A 5 -39.69 -11.32 36.78
N ALA A 6 -38.57 -11.73 37.39
CA ALA A 6 -37.26 -11.69 36.74
C ALA A 6 -36.92 -12.83 35.74
N PRO A 7 -37.53 -14.05 35.75
CA PRO A 7 -36.99 -15.13 34.92
C PRO A 7 -37.37 -14.98 33.43
N ILE A 8 -38.56 -14.47 33.11
CA ILE A 8 -39.08 -14.50 31.73
C ILE A 8 -38.31 -13.53 30.82
N ALA A 9 -37.95 -12.34 31.28
CA ALA A 9 -37.20 -11.38 30.48
C ALA A 9 -35.77 -11.86 30.18
N LEU A 10 -35.12 -12.52 31.15
CA LEU A 10 -33.80 -13.12 30.97
C LEU A 10 -33.84 -14.30 29.99
N PHE A 11 -34.86 -15.17 30.10
CA PHE A 11 -35.07 -16.26 29.15
C PHE A 11 -35.40 -15.75 27.75
N PHE A 12 -36.18 -14.68 27.62
CA PHE A 12 -36.50 -14.08 26.33
C PHE A 12 -35.26 -13.41 25.70
N PHE A 13 -34.42 -12.76 26.51
CA PHE A 13 -33.16 -12.17 26.06
C PHE A 13 -32.14 -13.23 25.65
N LEU A 14 -32.00 -14.31 26.42
CA LEU A 14 -31.19 -15.48 26.06
C LEU A 14 -31.74 -16.17 24.81
N TYR A 15 -33.06 -16.32 24.69
CA TYR A 15 -33.71 -16.88 23.50
C TYR A 15 -33.49 -15.98 22.28
N LEU A 16 -33.52 -14.67 22.42
CA LEU A 16 -33.20 -13.73 21.32
C LEU A 16 -31.72 -13.81 20.93
N ILE A 17 -30.80 -13.99 21.88
CA ILE A 17 -29.38 -14.23 21.60
C ILE A 17 -29.20 -15.59 20.90
N VAL A 18 -29.86 -16.65 21.37
CA VAL A 18 -29.74 -18.00 20.79
C VAL A 18 -30.46 -18.11 19.44
N SER A 19 -31.59 -17.43 19.25
CA SER A 19 -32.34 -17.43 17.98
C SER A 19 -31.72 -16.51 16.93
N SER A 20 -31.11 -15.39 17.33
CA SER A 20 -30.24 -14.60 16.43
C SER A 20 -28.91 -15.30 16.15
N GLN A 21 -28.51 -16.25 17.02
CA GLN A 21 -27.50 -17.26 16.78
C GLN A 21 -28.07 -18.60 16.32
N SER A 22 -29.18 -18.60 15.57
CA SER A 22 -29.34 -19.56 14.47
C SER A 22 -28.30 -19.24 13.39
N LEU A 23 -27.03 -19.29 13.84
CA LEU A 23 -25.86 -19.54 13.08
C LEU A 23 -26.23 -20.76 12.26
N ASP A 24 -26.30 -20.58 10.94
CA ASP A 24 -25.99 -21.64 10.01
C ASP A 24 -24.57 -22.13 10.35
N PHE A 25 -24.44 -22.85 11.45
CA PHE A 25 -23.27 -23.58 11.86
C PHE A 25 -23.28 -24.79 10.95
N LYS A 26 -22.82 -24.59 9.70
CA LYS A 26 -22.48 -25.72 8.84
C LYS A 26 -21.38 -26.49 9.59
N PRO A 27 -21.68 -27.66 10.18
CA PRO A 27 -20.79 -28.28 11.17
C PRO A 27 -19.48 -28.76 10.54
N HIS A 28 -19.47 -28.88 9.22
CA HIS A 28 -18.32 -29.26 8.43
C HIS A 28 -18.33 -28.43 7.14
N LYS A 29 -17.50 -27.38 7.09
CA LYS A 29 -16.92 -27.00 5.79
C LYS A 29 -15.87 -28.05 5.49
N GLU A 30 -16.03 -28.78 4.38
CA GLU A 30 -14.93 -29.62 3.90
C GLU A 30 -13.70 -28.72 3.76
N LYS A 31 -12.61 -29.08 4.45
CA LYS A 31 -11.37 -28.34 4.34
C LYS A 31 -10.84 -28.55 2.94
N HIS A 32 -10.88 -27.52 2.13
CA HIS A 32 -10.28 -27.57 0.81
C HIS A 32 -8.78 -27.83 0.96
N LYS A 33 -8.30 -28.92 0.36
CA LYS A 33 -6.88 -29.26 0.36
C LYS A 33 -6.21 -28.53 -0.79
N ILE A 34 -5.19 -27.74 -0.48
CA ILE A 34 -4.35 -27.12 -1.50
C ILE A 34 -3.36 -28.18 -2.00
N ASP A 35 -3.47 -28.59 -3.26
CA ASP A 35 -2.58 -29.60 -3.85
C ASP A 35 -1.28 -28.99 -4.43
N GLY A 36 -1.27 -27.69 -4.77
CA GLY A 36 -0.10 -26.97 -5.28
C GLY A 36 0.98 -26.70 -4.22
N PRO A 37 2.22 -26.35 -4.62
CA PRO A 37 3.34 -26.13 -3.68
C PRO A 37 3.15 -24.89 -2.80
N ILE A 38 2.38 -23.89 -3.26
CA ILE A 38 2.12 -22.64 -2.53
C ILE A 38 0.93 -22.87 -1.57
N LYS A 39 1.20 -22.90 -0.26
CA LYS A 39 0.16 -23.08 0.78
C LYS A 39 -0.33 -21.77 1.41
N THR A 40 0.53 -20.76 1.36
CA THR A 40 0.31 -19.43 1.93
C THR A 40 0.71 -18.37 0.91
N LEU A 41 -0.20 -17.43 0.65
CA LEU A 41 0.06 -16.22 -0.11
C LEU A 41 0.14 -15.03 0.86
N VAL A 42 1.26 -14.31 0.84
CA VAL A 42 1.46 -13.09 1.63
C VAL A 42 1.37 -11.88 0.71
N VAL A 43 0.45 -10.98 0.99
CA VAL A 43 0.16 -9.79 0.19
C VAL A 43 0.53 -8.54 0.98
N LEU A 44 1.41 -7.73 0.38
CA LEU A 44 1.85 -6.43 0.87
C LEU A 44 1.65 -5.41 -0.26
N VAL A 45 0.86 -4.37 -0.03
CA VAL A 45 0.50 -3.37 -1.06
C VAL A 45 0.93 -1.98 -0.61
N MET A 46 2.09 -1.53 -1.09
CA MET A 46 2.64 -0.20 -0.82
C MET A 46 1.82 0.89 -1.53
N GLU A 47 2.08 2.15 -1.21
CA GLU A 47 1.27 3.30 -1.64
C GLU A 47 1.96 4.16 -2.68
N ASN A 48 1.15 4.63 -3.63
CA ASN A 48 1.31 5.87 -4.39
C ASN A 48 2.68 6.11 -5.06
N ARG A 49 3.31 5.05 -5.60
CA ARG A 49 4.52 5.15 -6.43
C ARG A 49 4.31 4.42 -7.76
N SER A 50 4.66 5.06 -8.87
CA SER A 50 4.58 4.45 -10.20
C SER A 50 5.72 3.45 -10.42
N PHE A 51 5.56 2.57 -11.42
CA PHE A 51 6.62 1.65 -11.81
C PHE A 51 7.90 2.40 -12.19
N ASP A 52 7.78 3.41 -13.06
CA ASP A 52 8.94 4.19 -13.52
C ASP A 52 9.66 4.93 -12.39
N HIS A 53 8.90 5.38 -11.39
CA HIS A 53 9.46 6.05 -10.23
C HIS A 53 10.34 5.13 -9.35
N VAL A 54 9.99 3.85 -9.22
CA VAL A 54 10.66 2.90 -8.31
C VAL A 54 11.63 1.96 -9.05
N LEU A 55 11.23 1.46 -10.21
CA LEU A 55 11.92 0.39 -10.95
C LEU A 55 12.26 0.77 -12.40
N GLY A 56 11.77 1.90 -12.92
CA GLY A 56 11.97 2.29 -14.33
C GLY A 56 13.45 2.32 -14.73
N TRP A 57 14.30 2.88 -13.87
CA TRP A 57 15.73 3.00 -14.11
C TRP A 57 16.52 1.67 -14.00
N LEU A 58 15.88 0.57 -13.55
CA LEU A 58 16.51 -0.75 -13.62
C LEU A 58 16.78 -1.18 -15.07
N LYS A 59 16.10 -0.59 -16.06
CA LYS A 59 16.35 -0.84 -17.48
C LYS A 59 17.84 -0.73 -17.85
N SER A 60 18.56 0.18 -17.20
CA SER A 60 20.01 0.37 -17.41
C SER A 60 20.85 -0.87 -17.10
N THR A 61 20.41 -1.71 -16.15
CA THR A 61 21.09 -2.96 -15.78
C THR A 61 20.31 -4.21 -16.19
N ARG A 62 19.04 -4.05 -16.57
CA ARG A 62 18.08 -5.09 -16.94
C ARG A 62 17.28 -4.66 -18.18
N PRO A 63 17.86 -4.78 -19.38
CA PRO A 63 17.30 -4.19 -20.60
C PRO A 63 15.92 -4.78 -20.98
N GLU A 64 15.58 -5.96 -20.47
CA GLU A 64 14.29 -6.61 -20.67
C GLU A 64 13.12 -5.92 -19.95
N ILE A 65 13.39 -5.08 -18.95
CA ILE A 65 12.36 -4.30 -18.26
C ILE A 65 11.80 -3.22 -19.20
N ASP A 66 10.48 -3.14 -19.26
CA ASP A 66 9.74 -2.02 -19.85
C ASP A 66 9.81 -0.80 -18.91
N GLY A 67 10.92 -0.05 -19.00
CA GLY A 67 11.22 1.10 -18.13
C GLY A 67 11.86 2.26 -18.90
N LEU A 68 12.51 3.17 -18.17
CA LEU A 68 12.98 4.46 -18.69
C LEU A 68 14.33 4.38 -19.42
N THR A 69 14.44 5.13 -20.51
CA THR A 69 15.67 5.32 -21.29
C THR A 69 16.37 6.65 -20.99
N GLY A 70 15.63 7.62 -20.46
CA GLY A 70 16.10 9.00 -20.27
C GLY A 70 15.71 9.94 -21.42
N GLU A 71 15.10 9.41 -22.48
CA GLU A 71 14.62 10.19 -23.62
C GLU A 71 13.14 10.56 -23.48
N GLU A 72 12.43 9.97 -22.52
CA GLU A 72 11.02 10.24 -22.26
C GLU A 72 10.83 11.66 -21.70
N SER A 73 9.81 12.36 -22.21
CA SER A 73 9.51 13.74 -21.83
C SER A 73 8.01 14.01 -21.83
N ASN A 74 7.62 15.09 -21.13
CA ASN A 74 6.29 15.67 -21.19
C ASN A 74 6.44 17.21 -21.31
N ARG A 75 5.55 17.87 -22.04
CA ARG A 75 5.55 19.34 -22.18
C ARG A 75 4.90 20.01 -20.96
N ILE A 76 5.32 21.23 -20.66
CA ILE A 76 4.68 22.08 -19.63
C ILE A 76 3.22 22.35 -20.01
N LEU A 77 2.96 22.66 -21.28
CA LEU A 77 1.62 22.84 -21.83
C LEU A 77 1.43 21.90 -23.03
N VAL A 78 0.50 20.96 -22.94
CA VAL A 78 0.29 19.92 -23.97
C VAL A 78 -0.26 20.50 -25.27
N SER A 79 -1.07 21.55 -25.18
CA SER A 79 -1.70 22.18 -26.34
C SER A 79 -0.75 23.04 -27.18
N ASP A 80 0.44 23.35 -26.66
CA ASP A 80 1.46 24.16 -27.32
C ASP A 80 2.66 23.28 -27.73
N PRO A 81 2.83 22.98 -29.04
CA PRO A 81 3.94 22.16 -29.52
C PRO A 81 5.33 22.72 -29.20
N ASP A 82 5.45 24.05 -29.05
CA ASP A 82 6.70 24.77 -28.76
C ASP A 82 6.94 24.94 -27.25
N SER A 83 6.02 24.44 -26.41
CA SER A 83 6.16 24.47 -24.96
C SER A 83 7.40 23.70 -24.50
N PRO A 84 8.14 24.22 -23.49
CA PRO A 84 9.29 23.52 -22.93
C PRO A 84 8.96 22.09 -22.48
N GLU A 85 9.92 21.20 -22.68
CA GLU A 85 9.82 19.80 -22.23
C GLU A 85 10.54 19.60 -20.90
N VAL A 86 9.96 18.76 -20.06
CA VAL A 86 10.61 18.20 -18.88
C VAL A 86 10.87 16.73 -19.16
N PHE A 87 12.16 16.39 -19.22
CA PHE A 87 12.62 15.02 -19.41
C PHE A 87 12.64 14.27 -18.08
N VAL A 88 12.52 12.95 -18.16
CA VAL A 88 12.70 12.09 -16.99
C VAL A 88 14.13 12.18 -16.43
N SER A 89 14.28 12.00 -15.12
CA SER A 89 15.58 11.98 -14.44
C SER A 89 15.65 10.90 -13.35
N ASP A 90 16.85 10.54 -12.90
CA ASP A 90 17.10 9.50 -11.89
C ASP A 90 17.48 10.06 -10.50
N ASP A 91 17.12 11.33 -10.27
CA ASP A 91 17.50 12.15 -9.11
C ASP A 91 16.39 12.33 -8.06
N ALA A 92 15.39 11.44 -8.03
CA ALA A 92 14.36 11.43 -6.99
C ALA A 92 14.96 11.33 -5.57
N LEU A 93 14.29 11.95 -4.60
CA LEU A 93 14.73 12.01 -3.22
C LEU A 93 13.87 11.08 -2.35
N PHE A 94 14.38 10.69 -1.18
CA PHE A 94 13.64 9.77 -0.32
C PHE A 94 12.26 10.30 0.13
N VAL A 95 12.13 11.62 0.18
CA VAL A 95 10.94 12.36 0.59
C VAL A 95 10.62 13.36 -0.52
N ASP A 96 9.49 13.16 -1.18
CA ASP A 96 9.02 13.97 -2.30
C ASP A 96 7.61 14.50 -2.06
N SER A 97 7.21 15.50 -2.82
CA SER A 97 5.83 16.01 -2.82
C SER A 97 4.83 14.95 -3.30
N ASP A 98 3.58 15.06 -2.85
CA ASP A 98 2.46 14.18 -3.23
C ASP A 98 1.80 14.65 -4.54
N PRO A 99 1.98 13.93 -5.67
CA PRO A 99 1.38 14.32 -6.94
C PRO A 99 -0.12 14.09 -6.96
N GLY A 100 -0.80 14.74 -7.90
CA GLY A 100 -2.24 14.59 -8.09
C GLY A 100 -2.60 13.13 -8.41
N HIS A 101 -3.34 12.49 -7.52
CA HIS A 101 -3.79 11.09 -7.68
C HIS A 101 -5.31 10.96 -7.51
N SER A 102 -6.05 12.03 -7.83
CA SER A 102 -7.50 11.99 -8.03
C SER A 102 -7.84 11.43 -9.41
N PHE A 103 -9.09 11.00 -9.61
CA PHE A 103 -9.56 10.59 -10.94
C PHE A 103 -9.37 11.71 -11.98
N GLN A 104 -9.64 12.95 -11.60
CA GLN A 104 -9.51 14.12 -12.48
C GLN A 104 -8.06 14.35 -12.88
N ALA A 105 -7.14 14.30 -11.92
CA ALA A 105 -5.71 14.48 -12.14
C ALA A 105 -5.15 13.34 -13.02
N ILE A 106 -5.45 12.09 -12.70
CA ILE A 106 -4.94 10.93 -13.45
C ILE A 106 -5.48 10.94 -14.89
N ARG A 107 -6.73 11.35 -15.11
CA ARG A 107 -7.27 11.54 -16.46
C ARG A 107 -6.48 12.62 -17.21
N GLU A 108 -6.19 13.77 -16.59
CA GLU A 108 -5.38 14.79 -17.25
C GLU A 108 -3.97 14.26 -17.57
N GLN A 109 -3.34 13.53 -16.66
CA GLN A 109 -2.03 12.91 -16.87
C GLN A 109 -2.02 11.95 -18.08
N ILE A 110 -3.06 11.12 -18.21
CA ILE A 110 -3.19 10.13 -19.28
C ILE A 110 -3.51 10.77 -20.64
N PHE A 111 -4.41 11.77 -20.67
CA PHE A 111 -4.96 12.32 -21.92
C PHE A 111 -4.37 13.69 -22.31
N GLY A 112 -3.57 14.32 -21.44
CA GLY A 112 -3.07 15.68 -21.60
C GLY A 112 -4.17 16.76 -21.56
N SER A 113 -5.40 16.38 -21.23
CA SER A 113 -6.58 17.25 -21.25
C SER A 113 -7.74 16.64 -20.48
N ASP A 114 -8.84 17.39 -20.41
CA ASP A 114 -10.08 16.89 -19.84
C ASP A 114 -10.87 15.94 -20.76
N ASP A 115 -10.50 15.85 -22.04
CA ASP A 115 -11.21 15.09 -23.06
C ASP A 115 -10.70 13.64 -23.17
N SER A 116 -11.37 12.72 -22.50
CA SER A 116 -11.05 11.29 -22.56
C SER A 116 -11.53 10.59 -23.83
N SER A 117 -12.07 11.32 -24.83
CA SER A 117 -12.36 10.77 -26.16
C SER A 117 -11.12 10.75 -27.07
N LYS A 118 -10.06 11.48 -26.70
CA LYS A 118 -8.78 11.50 -27.41
C LYS A 118 -7.93 10.27 -27.09
N PRO A 119 -6.92 9.94 -27.92
CA PRO A 119 -5.96 8.90 -27.57
C PRO A 119 -5.25 9.18 -26.23
N PRO A 120 -5.03 8.17 -25.37
CA PRO A 120 -4.31 8.33 -24.12
C PRO A 120 -2.79 8.40 -24.37
N LEU A 121 -2.28 9.61 -24.63
CA LEU A 121 -0.89 9.83 -25.03
C LEU A 121 0.11 9.85 -23.87
N MET A 122 -0.34 9.78 -22.61
CA MET A 122 0.52 9.78 -21.42
C MET A 122 1.42 11.04 -21.33
N ASN A 123 0.91 12.18 -21.79
CA ASN A 123 1.68 13.41 -22.00
C ASN A 123 1.27 14.57 -21.06
N GLY A 124 0.38 14.33 -20.11
CA GLY A 124 -0.17 15.37 -19.24
C GLY A 124 0.44 15.44 -17.83
N PHE A 125 1.47 14.65 -17.52
CA PHE A 125 2.03 14.58 -16.15
C PHE A 125 2.59 15.92 -15.70
N VAL A 126 3.38 16.55 -16.56
CA VAL A 126 4.03 17.83 -16.31
C VAL A 126 3.00 18.96 -16.23
N GLN A 127 2.05 19.02 -17.17
CA GLN A 127 0.97 20.02 -17.16
C GLN A 127 0.12 19.95 -15.90
N GLN A 128 -0.30 18.74 -15.49
CA GLN A 128 -1.11 18.55 -14.29
C GLN A 128 -0.32 18.95 -13.04
N ALA A 129 0.99 18.65 -13.00
CA ALA A 129 1.89 19.01 -11.91
C ALA A 129 2.16 20.51 -11.82
N GLU A 130 2.33 21.21 -12.95
CA GLU A 130 2.52 22.66 -13.03
C GLU A 130 1.34 23.41 -12.37
N ASN A 131 0.11 22.91 -12.57
CA ASN A 131 -1.09 23.45 -11.94
C ASN A 131 -1.14 23.26 -10.41
N MET A 132 -0.26 22.43 -9.84
CA MET A 132 -0.16 22.22 -8.39
C MET A 132 0.90 23.12 -7.75
N SER A 133 2.07 23.25 -8.36
CA SER A 133 3.17 24.12 -7.91
C SER A 133 4.31 24.15 -8.93
N GLU A 134 5.01 25.29 -9.05
CA GLU A 134 6.16 25.49 -9.97
C GLU A 134 7.30 24.46 -9.83
N SER A 135 7.47 23.82 -8.67
CA SER A 135 8.54 22.82 -8.45
C SER A 135 8.11 21.38 -8.75
N MET A 136 6.80 21.14 -8.94
CA MET A 136 6.24 19.80 -9.14
C MET A 136 6.59 19.17 -10.50
N PRO A 137 6.67 19.89 -11.63
CA PRO A 137 7.02 19.30 -12.93
C PRO A 137 8.27 18.42 -12.91
N ARG A 138 9.35 18.92 -12.29
CA ARG A 138 10.60 18.16 -12.17
C ARG A 138 10.47 16.99 -11.20
N THR A 139 9.68 17.17 -10.14
CA THR A 139 9.45 16.14 -9.12
C THR A 139 8.64 14.96 -9.66
N VAL A 140 7.63 15.20 -10.49
CA VAL A 140 6.81 14.11 -11.07
C VAL A 140 7.52 13.36 -12.20
N MET A 141 8.53 13.98 -12.81
CA MET A 141 9.34 13.38 -13.87
C MET A 141 10.65 12.75 -13.36
N SER A 142 11.02 12.93 -12.09
CA SER A 142 12.16 12.22 -11.51
C SER A 142 11.76 10.81 -11.08
N GLY A 143 12.71 9.90 -11.03
CA GLY A 143 12.59 8.53 -10.51
C GLY A 143 13.83 8.15 -9.72
N PHE A 144 13.78 7.06 -8.98
CA PHE A 144 14.91 6.60 -8.20
C PHE A 144 15.89 5.79 -9.04
N LYS A 145 17.16 6.17 -9.00
CA LYS A 145 18.22 5.27 -9.46
C LYS A 145 18.26 3.98 -8.64
N PRO A 146 18.57 2.81 -9.24
CA PRO A 146 18.58 1.52 -8.55
C PRO A 146 19.41 1.50 -7.25
N ALA A 147 20.57 2.16 -7.25
CA ALA A 147 21.47 2.23 -6.10
C ALA A 147 20.86 2.92 -4.86
N VAL A 148 19.81 3.74 -5.02
CA VAL A 148 19.10 4.41 -3.92
C VAL A 148 18.00 3.52 -3.34
N LEU A 149 17.53 2.55 -4.13
CA LEU A 149 16.53 1.56 -3.73
C LEU A 149 17.10 0.13 -3.68
N PRO A 150 18.08 -0.14 -2.79
CA PRO A 150 18.80 -1.42 -2.78
C PRO A 150 17.91 -2.61 -2.44
N VAL A 151 16.88 -2.44 -1.60
CA VAL A 151 15.99 -3.55 -1.23
C VAL A 151 15.11 -3.91 -2.42
N TYR A 152 14.50 -2.91 -3.07
CA TYR A 152 13.66 -3.15 -4.24
C TYR A 152 14.48 -3.66 -5.43
N THR A 153 15.67 -3.09 -5.65
CA THR A 153 16.59 -3.54 -6.71
C THR A 153 17.00 -4.99 -6.52
N GLU A 154 17.39 -5.39 -5.30
CA GLU A 154 17.78 -6.78 -5.04
C GLU A 154 16.61 -7.74 -5.23
N LEU A 155 15.43 -7.41 -4.70
CA LEU A 155 14.24 -8.24 -4.87
C LEU A 155 13.84 -8.35 -6.35
N ALA A 156 13.93 -7.26 -7.11
CA ALA A 156 13.67 -7.30 -8.54
C ALA A 156 14.65 -8.24 -9.25
N ASN A 157 15.95 -8.18 -8.95
CA ASN A 157 16.98 -9.01 -9.58
C ASN A 157 16.85 -10.50 -9.26
N GLU A 158 16.39 -10.85 -8.06
CA GLU A 158 16.30 -12.23 -7.59
C GLU A 158 14.93 -12.89 -7.83
N PHE A 159 13.88 -12.10 -8.10
CA PHE A 159 12.50 -12.60 -8.22
C PHE A 159 11.80 -12.10 -9.49
N ALA A 160 10.62 -12.65 -9.75
CA ALA A 160 9.80 -12.23 -10.88
C ALA A 160 9.28 -10.80 -10.66
N VAL A 161 9.40 -9.98 -11.71
CA VAL A 161 8.83 -8.63 -11.80
C VAL A 161 7.76 -8.63 -12.88
N PHE A 162 6.62 -7.99 -12.59
CA PHE A 162 5.58 -7.70 -13.58
C PHE A 162 5.72 -6.23 -13.98
N ASP A 163 6.37 -5.96 -15.11
CA ASP A 163 6.62 -4.61 -15.65
C ASP A 163 5.44 -4.05 -16.46
N ARG A 164 4.35 -4.81 -16.60
CA ARG A 164 3.07 -4.38 -17.19
C ARG A 164 1.91 -4.63 -16.23
N TRP A 165 2.11 -4.32 -14.95
CA TRP A 165 1.09 -4.39 -13.90
C TRP A 165 0.45 -3.03 -13.65
N PHE A 166 -0.80 -2.87 -14.08
CA PHE A 166 -1.52 -1.58 -14.00
C PHE A 166 -2.49 -1.54 -12.82
N ALA A 167 -2.71 -0.33 -12.29
CA ALA A 167 -3.83 -0.06 -11.40
C ALA A 167 -5.15 -0.42 -12.10
N SER A 168 -6.10 -1.01 -11.36
CA SER A 168 -7.37 -1.47 -11.93
C SER A 168 -8.29 -0.33 -12.36
N VAL A 169 -8.13 0.85 -11.75
CA VAL A 169 -8.89 2.05 -12.08
C VAL A 169 -7.98 3.29 -11.94
N PRO A 170 -8.06 4.29 -12.84
CA PRO A 170 -7.32 5.55 -12.73
C PRO A 170 -7.90 6.45 -11.64
N ALA A 171 -7.80 6.03 -10.39
CA ALA A 171 -8.39 6.70 -9.23
C ALA A 171 -7.48 6.58 -8.00
N SER A 172 -7.90 7.23 -6.91
CA SER A 172 -7.15 7.26 -5.65
C SER A 172 -6.95 5.88 -5.01
N THR A 173 -6.22 5.87 -3.89
CA THR A 173 -5.75 4.68 -3.18
C THR A 173 -6.86 3.67 -2.85
N GLN A 174 -7.97 4.08 -2.24
CA GLN A 174 -8.97 3.12 -1.75
C GLN A 174 -9.70 2.35 -2.86
N PRO A 175 -10.16 2.98 -3.96
CA PRO A 175 -10.68 2.26 -5.12
C PRO A 175 -9.76 1.11 -5.58
N ASN A 176 -8.45 1.37 -5.72
CA ASN A 176 -7.49 0.36 -6.15
C ASN A 176 -7.25 -0.72 -5.07
N ARG A 177 -7.14 -0.34 -3.78
CA ARG A 177 -7.08 -1.31 -2.67
C ARG A 177 -8.31 -2.22 -2.63
N PHE A 178 -9.48 -1.74 -3.03
CA PHE A 178 -10.67 -2.58 -3.15
C PHE A 178 -10.53 -3.61 -4.27
N TYR A 179 -10.01 -3.25 -5.43
CA TYR A 179 -9.76 -4.21 -6.50
C TYR A 179 -8.85 -5.37 -6.07
N VAL A 180 -7.82 -5.12 -5.26
CA VAL A 180 -6.92 -6.16 -4.75
C VAL A 180 -7.66 -7.28 -4.01
N HIS A 181 -8.73 -6.95 -3.29
CA HIS A 181 -9.43 -7.90 -2.43
C HIS A 181 -10.86 -8.24 -2.86
N SER A 182 -11.44 -7.54 -3.84
CA SER A 182 -12.80 -7.80 -4.32
C SER A 182 -12.97 -7.76 -5.84
N ALA A 183 -11.91 -7.51 -6.61
CA ALA A 183 -11.97 -7.35 -8.07
C ALA A 183 -12.98 -6.27 -8.55
N THR A 184 -13.37 -5.37 -7.66
CA THR A 184 -14.24 -4.21 -7.93
C THR A 184 -14.06 -3.17 -6.83
N SER A 185 -14.24 -1.88 -7.17
CA SER A 185 -14.33 -0.77 -6.20
C SER A 185 -15.76 -0.46 -5.75
N HIS A 186 -16.76 -1.20 -6.23
CA HIS A 186 -18.18 -0.90 -6.03
C HIS A 186 -18.56 0.52 -6.48
N GLY A 187 -17.95 0.97 -7.58
CA GLY A 187 -18.18 2.29 -8.17
C GLY A 187 -17.45 3.43 -7.48
N ALA A 188 -16.66 3.17 -6.42
CA ALA A 188 -15.86 4.20 -5.80
C ALA A 188 -14.74 4.68 -6.75
N MET A 189 -14.57 6.00 -6.82
CA MET A 189 -13.54 6.69 -7.61
C MET A 189 -12.68 7.63 -6.76
N SER A 190 -12.93 7.70 -5.45
CA SER A 190 -12.18 8.54 -4.51
C SER A 190 -12.31 8.03 -3.07
N ASN A 191 -11.53 8.61 -2.16
CA ASN A 191 -11.46 8.22 -0.75
C ASN A 191 -12.56 8.91 0.10
N VAL A 192 -13.84 8.75 -0.26
CA VAL A 192 -14.96 9.42 0.43
C VAL A 192 -15.13 8.88 1.86
N ARG A 193 -14.78 9.68 2.87
CA ARG A 193 -14.80 9.29 4.30
C ARG A 193 -16.14 8.67 4.74
N LYS A 194 -17.26 9.27 4.34
CA LYS A 194 -18.60 8.78 4.70
C LYS A 194 -18.81 7.34 4.23
N ASP A 195 -18.39 7.03 3.01
CA ASP A 195 -18.56 5.70 2.41
C ASP A 195 -17.62 4.68 3.05
N LEU A 196 -16.37 5.07 3.35
CA LEU A 196 -15.41 4.24 4.10
C LEU A 196 -15.97 3.87 5.48
N VAL A 197 -16.56 4.84 6.19
CA VAL A 197 -17.20 4.62 7.50
C VAL A 197 -18.43 3.72 7.37
N HIS A 198 -19.31 3.94 6.39
CA HIS A 198 -20.47 3.07 6.16
C HIS A 198 -20.07 1.64 5.74
N GLY A 199 -18.94 1.52 5.07
CA GLY A 199 -18.39 0.27 4.57
C GLY A 199 -18.98 -0.17 3.23
N PHE A 200 -18.18 -0.97 2.55
CA PHE A 200 -18.38 -1.43 1.19
C PHE A 200 -18.98 -2.84 1.16
N PRO A 201 -20.09 -3.08 0.43
CA PRO A 201 -20.87 -4.32 0.54
C PRO A 201 -20.41 -5.45 -0.38
N GLN A 202 -19.47 -5.19 -1.29
CA GLN A 202 -19.01 -6.18 -2.26
C GLN A 202 -18.40 -7.41 -1.60
N ARG A 203 -18.57 -8.56 -2.27
CA ARG A 203 -17.93 -9.82 -1.89
C ARG A 203 -16.42 -9.70 -2.03
N THR A 204 -15.70 -10.26 -1.08
CA THR A 204 -14.23 -10.24 -1.06
C THR A 204 -13.63 -11.64 -1.29
N ILE A 205 -12.31 -11.68 -1.49
CA ILE A 205 -11.52 -12.91 -1.46
C ILE A 205 -11.64 -13.58 -0.08
N PHE A 206 -11.75 -12.82 1.01
CA PHE A 206 -11.90 -13.33 2.37
C PHE A 206 -13.20 -14.12 2.56
N ASP A 207 -14.30 -13.64 1.96
CA ASP A 207 -15.57 -14.37 1.95
C ASP A 207 -15.41 -15.70 1.19
N SER A 208 -14.71 -15.68 0.06
CA SER A 208 -14.47 -16.88 -0.75
C SER A 208 -13.56 -17.89 -0.04
N LEU A 209 -12.54 -17.43 0.68
CA LEU A 209 -11.68 -18.28 1.51
C LEU A 209 -12.47 -18.94 2.64
N ASP A 210 -13.24 -18.14 3.39
CA ASP A 210 -14.09 -18.66 4.48
C ASP A 210 -15.07 -19.71 3.93
N GLU A 211 -15.80 -19.42 2.85
CA GLU A 211 -16.75 -20.35 2.22
C GLU A 211 -16.12 -21.69 1.82
N ASN A 212 -14.84 -21.69 1.45
CA ASN A 212 -14.10 -22.89 1.05
C ASN A 212 -13.27 -23.52 2.18
N GLY A 213 -13.50 -23.12 3.44
CA GLY A 213 -12.79 -23.69 4.59
C GLY A 213 -11.29 -23.36 4.63
N LEU A 214 -10.87 -22.31 3.93
CA LEU A 214 -9.51 -21.78 3.95
C LEU A 214 -9.42 -20.62 4.94
N THR A 215 -8.20 -20.37 5.41
CA THR A 215 -7.92 -19.39 6.46
C THR A 215 -7.30 -18.12 5.90
N PHE A 216 -7.58 -16.99 6.56
CA PHE A 216 -6.90 -15.73 6.27
C PHE A 216 -6.52 -15.01 7.56
N GLY A 217 -5.53 -14.12 7.48
CA GLY A 217 -5.09 -13.28 8.58
C GLY A 217 -4.65 -11.91 8.09
N ILE A 218 -5.05 -10.88 8.83
CA ILE A 218 -4.73 -9.48 8.55
C ILE A 218 -3.82 -9.00 9.66
N TYR A 219 -2.55 -8.77 9.33
CA TYR A 219 -1.52 -8.35 10.27
C TYR A 219 -1.24 -6.87 10.06
N TYR A 220 -1.61 -6.05 11.03
CA TYR A 220 -1.68 -4.59 10.86
C TYR A 220 -0.85 -3.83 11.89
N GLN A 221 -0.36 -2.65 11.48
CA GLN A 221 0.40 -1.74 12.33
C GLN A 221 -0.42 -0.53 12.82
N ASN A 222 -1.45 -0.10 12.08
CA ASN A 222 -2.38 0.97 12.48
C ASN A 222 -3.84 0.50 12.53
N ILE A 223 -4.70 1.01 11.64
CA ILE A 223 -6.09 0.57 11.48
C ILE A 223 -6.13 -0.20 10.16
N PRO A 224 -6.58 -1.47 10.13
CA PRO A 224 -6.64 -2.25 8.90
C PRO A 224 -7.60 -1.60 7.89
N ALA A 225 -7.11 -1.23 6.71
CA ALA A 225 -7.94 -0.68 5.64
C ALA A 225 -8.96 -1.71 5.11
N THR A 226 -8.64 -3.00 5.26
CA THR A 226 -9.57 -4.12 5.03
C THR A 226 -10.88 -4.03 5.83
N LEU A 227 -10.93 -3.29 6.95
CA LEU A 227 -12.18 -3.02 7.67
C LEU A 227 -13.15 -2.09 6.92
N PHE A 228 -12.75 -1.51 5.79
CA PHE A 228 -13.71 -0.83 4.90
C PHE A 228 -14.68 -1.79 4.23
N PHE A 229 -14.41 -3.10 4.18
CA PHE A 229 -15.39 -4.10 3.73
C PHE A 229 -16.37 -4.45 4.85
N LYS A 230 -17.68 -4.39 4.57
CA LYS A 230 -18.73 -4.76 5.53
C LYS A 230 -18.62 -6.21 5.98
N SER A 231 -18.23 -7.13 5.09
CA SER A 231 -18.11 -8.55 5.43
C SER A 231 -17.07 -8.80 6.52
N LEU A 232 -15.95 -8.08 6.49
CA LEU A 232 -14.88 -8.20 7.47
C LEU A 232 -15.19 -7.59 8.85
N ARG A 233 -16.27 -6.83 8.99
CA ARG A 233 -16.76 -6.32 10.28
C ARG A 233 -17.60 -7.33 11.06
N LYS A 234 -17.90 -8.50 10.48
CA LYS A 234 -18.67 -9.57 11.15
C LYS A 234 -17.84 -10.19 12.28
N LEU A 235 -18.50 -10.47 13.42
CA LEU A 235 -17.84 -11.00 14.62
C LEU A 235 -17.04 -12.30 14.37
N LYS A 236 -17.49 -13.15 13.44
CA LYS A 236 -16.78 -14.38 13.04
C LYS A 236 -15.36 -14.16 12.51
N HIS A 237 -15.03 -12.95 12.05
CA HIS A 237 -13.70 -12.61 11.53
C HIS A 237 -12.85 -11.83 12.54
N ALA A 238 -13.36 -11.50 13.73
CA ALA A 238 -12.65 -10.70 14.72
C ALA A 238 -11.29 -11.33 15.12
N THR A 239 -11.23 -12.66 15.16
CA THR A 239 -10.00 -13.40 15.48
C THR A 239 -8.98 -13.45 14.35
N ASN A 240 -9.30 -12.95 13.15
CA ASN A 240 -8.40 -12.96 11.99
C ASN A 240 -7.57 -11.66 11.89
N PHE A 241 -7.77 -10.73 12.82
CA PHE A 241 -7.02 -9.47 12.90
C PHE A 241 -5.94 -9.58 13.96
N HIS A 242 -4.71 -9.28 13.57
CA HIS A 242 -3.54 -9.48 14.40
C HIS A 242 -2.64 -8.25 14.39
N SER A 243 -2.08 -7.91 15.54
CA SER A 243 -0.97 -6.96 15.59
C SER A 243 0.22 -7.50 14.80
N TYR A 244 0.70 -6.74 13.83
CA TYR A 244 1.86 -7.11 13.02
C TYR A 244 3.09 -7.37 13.91
N SER A 245 3.40 -6.43 14.82
CA SER A 245 4.60 -6.49 15.65
C SER A 245 4.62 -7.69 16.60
N LEU A 246 3.46 -8.09 17.12
CA LEU A 246 3.37 -9.19 18.09
C LEU A 246 3.23 -10.56 17.43
N LYS A 247 2.51 -10.65 16.31
CA LYS A 247 1.95 -11.93 15.85
C LYS A 247 2.52 -12.39 14.52
N PHE A 248 2.88 -11.49 13.60
CA PHE A 248 3.34 -11.88 12.26
C PHE A 248 4.62 -12.73 12.32
N LYS A 249 5.68 -12.22 12.95
CA LYS A 249 6.96 -12.94 13.10
C LYS A 249 6.81 -14.25 13.86
N LEU A 250 5.92 -14.29 14.85
CA LEU A 250 5.66 -15.49 15.64
C LEU A 250 4.94 -16.55 14.80
N ASP A 251 3.89 -16.18 14.07
CA ASP A 251 3.15 -17.12 13.23
C ASP A 251 3.98 -17.61 12.06
N ALA A 252 4.78 -16.73 11.46
CA ALA A 252 5.78 -17.09 10.47
C ALA A 252 6.72 -18.16 11.04
N LYS A 253 7.42 -17.86 12.15
CA LYS A 253 8.38 -18.78 12.78
C LYS A 253 7.78 -20.13 13.18
N LEU A 254 6.50 -20.15 13.58
CA LEU A 254 5.82 -21.37 14.01
C LEU A 254 5.16 -22.16 12.87
N GLY A 255 5.27 -21.71 11.61
CA GLY A 255 4.57 -22.34 10.48
C GLY A 255 3.04 -22.24 10.62
N LYS A 256 2.55 -21.17 11.24
CA LYS A 256 1.13 -20.94 11.56
C LYS A 256 0.48 -19.82 10.74
N LEU A 257 1.17 -19.31 9.73
CA LEU A 257 0.56 -18.35 8.83
C LEU A 257 -0.66 -18.97 8.13
N PRO A 258 -1.78 -18.23 8.01
CA PRO A 258 -2.96 -18.69 7.29
C PRO A 258 -2.70 -18.83 5.78
N ASN A 259 -3.69 -19.33 5.04
CA ASN A 259 -3.58 -19.51 3.58
C ASN A 259 -3.45 -18.18 2.83
N TYR A 260 -4.06 -17.11 3.34
CA TYR A 260 -3.98 -15.78 2.78
C TYR A 260 -3.65 -14.75 3.88
N VAL A 261 -2.50 -14.11 3.75
CA VAL A 261 -1.96 -13.15 4.72
C VAL A 261 -1.96 -11.79 4.08
N VAL A 262 -2.59 -10.80 4.73
CA VAL A 262 -2.48 -9.39 4.34
C VAL A 262 -1.63 -8.67 5.37
N LEU A 263 -0.60 -7.98 4.91
CA LEU A 263 0.23 -7.12 5.74
C LEU A 263 -0.20 -5.66 5.50
N GLU A 264 -0.71 -5.02 6.54
CA GLU A 264 -1.11 -3.63 6.51
C GLU A 264 0.01 -2.77 7.11
N GLN A 265 0.38 -1.73 6.37
CA GLN A 265 1.45 -0.81 6.72
C GLN A 265 1.08 0.05 7.93
N ARG A 266 2.06 0.87 8.32
CA ARG A 266 1.85 2.05 9.11
C ARG A 266 1.60 3.23 8.17
N TYR A 267 0.35 3.68 8.12
CA TYR A 267 -0.12 4.78 7.30
C TYR A 267 0.07 6.15 7.95
N PHE A 268 0.12 6.20 9.29
CA PHE A 268 0.25 7.47 10.01
C PHE A 268 1.71 7.80 10.27
N ASP A 269 2.15 8.96 9.80
CA ASP A 269 3.50 9.47 10.02
C ASP A 269 3.58 10.28 11.34
N VAL A 270 4.23 9.70 12.34
CA VAL A 270 4.46 10.33 13.65
C VAL A 270 5.93 10.14 14.04
N ASP A 271 6.56 11.15 14.65
CA ASP A 271 8.01 11.18 14.90
C ASP A 271 8.61 9.88 15.50
N LEU A 272 7.90 9.26 16.45
CA LEU A 272 8.36 8.04 17.12
C LEU A 272 8.06 6.76 16.34
N MET A 273 7.10 6.81 15.43
CA MET A 273 6.62 5.68 14.64
C MET A 273 6.30 6.17 13.21
N PRO A 274 7.33 6.50 12.40
CA PRO A 274 7.13 7.04 11.07
C PRO A 274 6.38 6.07 10.17
N ALA A 275 5.67 6.60 9.18
CA ALA A 275 4.97 5.79 8.20
C ALA A 275 5.95 4.94 7.38
N ASN A 276 5.48 3.78 6.90
CA ASN A 276 6.32 2.80 6.20
C ASN A 276 5.63 2.22 4.96
N ASP A 277 4.75 3.01 4.36
CA ASP A 277 3.87 2.63 3.25
C ASP A 277 4.34 3.12 1.88
N ASP A 278 5.42 3.89 1.81
CA ASP A 278 5.95 4.59 0.62
C ASP A 278 5.05 5.70 0.05
N HIS A 279 3.93 6.04 0.71
CA HIS A 279 3.07 7.14 0.28
C HIS A 279 3.89 8.44 0.29
N PRO A 280 3.96 9.25 -0.79
CA PRO A 280 4.60 10.57 -0.70
C PRO A 280 3.82 11.48 0.27
N SER A 281 4.43 12.19 1.21
CA SER A 281 5.85 12.51 1.32
C SER A 281 6.62 11.66 2.33
N HIS A 282 6.18 10.44 2.62
CA HIS A 282 6.88 9.54 3.52
C HIS A 282 8.20 9.05 2.92
N ASP A 283 9.17 8.80 3.81
CA ASP A 283 10.52 8.38 3.48
C ASP A 283 10.55 6.92 2.97
N VAL A 284 10.87 6.73 1.69
CA VAL A 284 10.91 5.38 1.08
C VAL A 284 12.01 4.48 1.64
N ALA A 285 12.99 5.02 2.38
CA ALA A 285 13.95 4.20 3.11
C ALA A 285 13.27 3.44 4.26
N ILE A 286 12.21 4.00 4.85
CA ILE A 286 11.42 3.34 5.90
C ILE A 286 10.54 2.25 5.30
N GLY A 287 9.91 2.48 4.13
CA GLY A 287 9.18 1.44 3.41
C GLY A 287 10.07 0.30 2.92
N GLN A 288 11.25 0.59 2.36
CA GLN A 288 12.23 -0.44 2.02
C GLN A 288 12.67 -1.27 3.24
N ARG A 289 12.85 -0.64 4.40
CA ARG A 289 13.14 -1.37 5.64
C ARG A 289 12.01 -2.32 6.02
N PHE A 290 10.76 -1.89 5.84
CA PHE A 290 9.59 -2.72 6.10
C PHE A 290 9.52 -3.92 5.14
N VAL A 291 9.69 -3.70 3.84
CA VAL A 291 9.72 -4.77 2.83
C VAL A 291 10.86 -5.77 3.11
N LYS A 292 12.05 -5.27 3.45
CA LYS A 292 13.18 -6.11 3.86
C LYS A 292 12.84 -6.95 5.08
N GLU A 293 12.21 -6.37 6.10
CA GLU A 293 11.81 -7.11 7.30
C GLU A 293 10.81 -8.23 6.97
N VAL A 294 9.83 -7.95 6.11
CA VAL A 294 8.85 -8.95 5.66
C VAL A 294 9.56 -10.10 4.94
N TYR A 295 10.41 -9.78 3.96
CA TYR A 295 11.20 -10.78 3.23
C TYR A 295 12.06 -11.64 4.17
N GLU A 296 12.84 -11.02 5.06
CA GLU A 296 13.72 -11.74 5.98
C GLU A 296 12.93 -12.59 6.98
N THR A 297 11.76 -12.12 7.41
CA THR A 297 10.86 -12.90 8.28
C THR A 297 10.40 -14.17 7.57
N LEU A 298 9.92 -14.06 6.33
CA LEU A 298 9.42 -15.20 5.55
C LEU A 298 10.54 -16.15 5.08
N ARG A 299 11.71 -15.62 4.74
CA ARG A 299 12.84 -16.47 4.32
C ARG A 299 13.34 -17.36 5.46
N GLN A 300 13.39 -16.83 6.68
CA GLN A 300 13.82 -17.60 7.86
C GLN A 300 12.90 -18.79 8.15
N THR A 301 11.61 -18.69 7.87
CA THR A 301 10.67 -19.81 8.08
C THR A 301 10.95 -20.97 7.14
N GLN A 302 11.26 -20.68 5.87
CA GLN A 302 11.59 -21.71 4.88
C GLN A 302 12.89 -22.45 5.23
N GLU A 303 13.89 -21.73 5.76
CA GLU A 303 15.14 -22.33 6.21
C GLU A 303 14.91 -23.28 7.40
N ASP A 304 14.10 -22.88 8.37
CA ASP A 304 13.75 -23.69 9.55
C ASP A 304 12.94 -24.94 9.17
N GLU A 305 12.02 -24.84 8.21
CA GLU A 305 11.26 -25.99 7.68
C GLU A 305 12.14 -26.98 6.90
N ALA A 306 13.10 -26.48 6.12
CA ALA A 306 13.99 -27.32 5.34
C ALA A 306 15.06 -28.05 6.18
N HIS A 307 15.44 -27.51 7.36
CA HIS A 307 16.53 -28.05 8.19
C HIS A 307 16.23 -27.99 9.70
N PRO A 308 15.28 -28.79 10.20
CA PRO A 308 14.94 -28.81 11.62
C PRO A 308 16.15 -29.27 12.48
N GLY A 309 16.81 -28.31 13.16
CA GLY A 309 17.88 -28.58 14.13
C GLY A 309 19.25 -27.97 13.85
N ARG A 310 19.47 -27.30 12.71
CA ARG A 310 20.71 -26.55 12.46
C ARG A 310 20.59 -25.12 12.98
N ARG A 311 21.36 -24.73 14.01
CA ARG A 311 21.56 -23.31 14.32
C ARG A 311 22.19 -22.63 13.10
N SER A 312 21.57 -21.52 12.68
CA SER A 312 21.90 -20.79 11.47
C SER A 312 23.39 -20.42 11.40
N SER A 313 24.02 -20.76 10.27
CA SER A 313 25.29 -20.17 9.87
C SER A 313 25.00 -18.92 9.03
N PRO A 314 25.74 -17.82 9.21
CA PRO A 314 25.41 -16.56 8.54
C PRO A 314 25.75 -16.66 7.05
N ARG A 315 24.72 -16.79 6.20
CA ARG A 315 24.76 -16.50 4.76
C ARG A 315 24.25 -15.08 4.51
N PRO A 316 24.62 -14.41 3.39
CA PRO A 316 24.46 -12.98 3.25
C PRO A 316 23.00 -12.58 3.45
N LYS A 317 22.78 -11.69 4.43
CA LYS A 317 21.55 -10.93 4.57
C LYS A 317 21.44 -10.01 3.36
N LEU A 318 20.23 -9.55 3.01
CA LEU A 318 20.10 -8.39 2.13
C LEU A 318 21.00 -7.31 2.74
N THR A 319 22.05 -6.92 2.02
CA THR A 319 23.12 -6.08 2.55
C THR A 319 22.52 -4.82 3.15
N GLN A 320 22.97 -4.43 4.34
CA GLN A 320 22.67 -3.10 4.86
C GLN A 320 23.31 -2.11 3.89
N ALA A 321 22.50 -1.34 3.16
CA ALA A 321 22.99 -0.12 2.57
C ALA A 321 23.38 0.80 3.73
N GLU A 322 24.67 0.99 3.95
CA GLU A 322 25.20 1.95 4.90
C GLU A 322 24.83 3.36 4.41
N THR A 323 23.73 3.90 4.90
CA THR A 323 23.36 5.29 4.70
C THR A 323 24.22 6.16 5.63
N HIS A 324 25.32 6.69 5.09
CA HIS A 324 26.05 7.78 5.69
C HIS A 324 25.72 9.09 4.98
N PRO A 325 25.04 10.03 5.66
CA PRO A 325 25.28 11.44 5.43
C PRO A 325 25.75 12.09 6.73
N ARG A 326 27.06 12.38 6.80
CA ARG A 326 27.58 13.40 7.71
C ARG A 326 26.95 14.75 7.32
N ARG A 327 25.86 15.16 7.96
CA ARG A 327 25.47 16.57 7.98
C ARG A 327 26.00 17.22 9.26
N ARG A 328 27.07 18.01 9.07
CA ARG A 328 27.50 19.03 10.02
C ARG A 328 26.32 20.00 10.25
N ARG A 329 25.97 20.19 11.52
CA ARG A 329 25.09 21.28 11.96
C ARG A 329 25.84 22.61 11.75
N SER A 330 25.21 23.54 11.06
CA SER A 330 25.50 24.98 11.17
C SER A 330 24.22 25.71 11.57
N PRO A 331 24.31 26.77 12.39
CA PRO A 331 23.21 27.25 13.21
C PRO A 331 22.29 28.24 12.47
N ARG A 332 21.00 28.22 12.84
CA ARG A 332 20.00 29.24 12.49
C ARG A 332 20.45 30.62 12.97
N PRO A 333 20.30 31.70 12.19
CA PRO A 333 20.28 33.04 12.73
C PRO A 333 18.93 33.32 13.39
N LYS A 334 18.98 33.89 14.60
CA LYS A 334 17.87 34.62 15.23
C LYS A 334 17.68 35.94 14.48
N LEU A 335 16.44 36.31 14.18
CA LEU A 335 16.05 37.70 13.91
C LEU A 335 14.80 38.01 14.72
N THR A 336 14.91 39.10 15.48
CA THR A 336 13.94 39.67 16.39
C THR A 336 13.11 40.76 15.70
N HIS A 337 11.82 40.81 16.06
CA HIS A 337 10.79 41.86 15.98
C HIS A 337 11.04 43.22 15.26
N ALA A 338 10.06 43.61 14.43
CA ALA A 338 9.29 44.89 14.43
C ALA A 338 8.27 44.83 13.26
N GLU A 339 6.97 44.73 13.53
CA GLU A 339 5.93 45.80 13.53
C GLU A 339 5.47 46.34 12.15
N ASP A 340 4.15 46.22 11.94
CA ASP A 340 3.19 47.01 11.15
C ASP A 340 3.45 47.39 9.68
N ASN A 341 2.58 46.89 8.78
CA ASN A 341 1.48 47.71 8.25
C ASN A 341 0.45 46.92 7.43
N ALA A 342 -0.77 47.45 7.43
CA ALA A 342 -1.97 46.93 6.80
C ALA A 342 -2.00 47.03 5.26
N SER A 343 -2.91 46.25 4.65
CA SER A 343 -3.92 46.72 3.67
C SER A 343 -4.03 45.95 2.33
N LEU A 344 -5.27 45.47 2.09
CA LEU A 344 -6.03 45.37 0.84
C LEU A 344 -5.62 44.40 -0.31
N ARG A 345 -6.50 43.40 -0.47
CA ARG A 345 -7.27 43.04 -1.70
C ARG A 345 -6.68 43.40 -3.07
N SER A 346 -6.48 42.37 -3.88
CA SER A 346 -7.26 42.09 -5.10
C SER A 346 -7.12 40.62 -5.47
#